data_AF-A0A0C2Z393-F1
#
_entry.id   AF-A0A0C2Z393-F1
#
_cell.length_a   1.000
_cell.length_b   1.000
_cell.length_c   1.000
_cell.angle_alpha   90.00
_cell.angle_beta   90.00
_cell.angle_gamma   90.00
#
_symmetry.space_group_name_H-M   'P 1'
#
loop_
_entity.id
_entity.type
_entity.pdbx_description
1 polymer ?
#
loop_
_entity_poly.entity_id
_entity_poly.type
_entity_poly.pdbx_seq_one_letter_code
_entity_poly.pdbx_strand_id
1 'polypeptide(L)'
;MLCYKNVALAQERVRAQYANDMGIRGTPPGNNGYLGFYFPRSEIIPPNITGEFFFKPDAGATSVAVVPELAFPPFSHPRTILESQILSNKLRVTDIVPPGAPPLQRLVLAEGASSNTVIQWVVADVFGTSVYIEERKTGTQEVAAFGGALLARHA
;
A
#
# COMPACT_ATOMS: atom_id res chain seq x y z
N MET A 1 11.08 -9.34 7.32
CA MET A 1 10.44 -8.01 7.44
C MET A 1 10.61 -7.30 6.10
N LEU A 2 9.54 -6.66 5.59
CA LEU A 2 9.61 -5.81 4.40
C LEU A 2 9.65 -4.35 4.84
N CYS A 3 10.54 -3.55 4.27
CA CYS A 3 10.72 -2.15 4.60
C CYS A 3 10.61 -1.29 3.32
N TYR A 4 9.80 -0.25 3.37
CA TYR A 4 9.60 0.70 2.27
C TYR A 4 9.89 2.10 2.76
N LYS A 5 10.71 2.83 2.01
CA LYS A 5 11.20 4.16 2.39
C LYS A 5 10.24 5.27 2.00
N ASN A 6 9.54 5.10 0.87
CA ASN A 6 8.82 6.20 0.25
C ASN A 6 7.31 6.27 0.58
N VAL A 7 6.76 5.40 1.43
CA VAL A 7 5.31 5.25 1.60
C VAL A 7 4.60 6.58 1.93
N ALA A 8 4.83 7.09 3.15
CA ALA A 8 4.15 8.30 3.62
C ALA A 8 4.58 9.55 2.84
N LEU A 9 5.87 9.66 2.48
CA LEU A 9 6.39 10.79 1.72
C LEU A 9 5.76 10.90 0.33
N ALA A 10 5.61 9.78 -0.38
CA ALA A 10 4.98 9.75 -1.70
C ALA A 10 3.48 10.02 -1.61
N GLN A 11 2.78 9.43 -0.63
CA GLN A 11 1.37 9.72 -0.39
C GLN A 11 1.12 11.20 -0.10
N GLU A 12 1.98 11.83 0.72
CA GLU A 12 1.87 13.25 1.04
C GLU A 12 2.10 14.14 -0.18
N ARG A 13 3.08 13.81 -1.03
CA ARG A 13 3.30 14.53 -2.30
C ARG A 13 2.10 14.41 -3.23
N VAL A 14 1.57 13.20 -3.41
CA VAL A 14 0.38 12.96 -4.23
C VAL A 14 -0.82 13.71 -3.67
N ARG A 15 -1.00 13.71 -2.34
CA ARG A 15 -2.06 14.48 -1.68
C ARG A 15 -1.90 15.98 -1.93
N ALA A 16 -0.69 16.52 -1.82
CA ALA A 16 -0.44 17.95 -2.03
C ALA A 16 -0.68 18.38 -3.49
N GLN A 17 -0.40 17.51 -4.46
CA GLN A 17 -0.49 17.84 -5.90
C GLN A 17 -1.86 17.51 -6.53
N TYR A 18 -2.49 16.41 -6.09
CA TYR A 18 -3.63 15.79 -6.78
C TYR A 18 -4.88 15.64 -5.90
N ALA A 19 -4.93 16.33 -4.74
CA ALA A 19 -6.14 16.40 -3.94
C ALA A 19 -7.33 16.89 -4.79
N ASN A 20 -8.42 16.13 -4.75
CA ASN A 20 -9.65 16.45 -5.44
C ASN A 20 -10.85 15.94 -4.62
N ASP A 21 -12.04 16.46 -4.94
CA ASP A 21 -13.27 16.19 -4.17
C ASP A 21 -13.77 14.74 -4.27
N MET A 22 -13.49 14.07 -5.39
CA MET A 22 -13.90 12.67 -5.64
C MET A 22 -13.03 11.66 -4.87
N GLY A 23 -11.74 11.98 -4.72
CA GLY A 23 -10.73 11.17 -4.07
C GLY A 23 -10.67 9.72 -4.59
N ILE A 24 -10.22 8.81 -3.72
CA ILE A 24 -10.10 7.38 -4.02
C ILE A 24 -11.46 6.69 -4.13
N ARG A 25 -12.52 7.26 -3.54
CA ARG A 25 -13.88 6.68 -3.58
C ARG A 25 -14.54 6.88 -4.94
N GLY A 26 -14.20 7.95 -5.66
CA GLY A 26 -14.68 8.21 -7.01
C GLY A 26 -13.95 7.44 -8.12
N THR A 27 -12.95 6.61 -7.78
CA THR A 27 -12.20 5.81 -8.75
C THR A 27 -12.46 4.31 -8.53
N PRO A 28 -12.69 3.53 -9.61
CA PRO A 28 -12.95 2.10 -9.48
C PRO A 28 -11.69 1.32 -9.06
N PRO A 29 -11.84 0.13 -8.45
CA PRO A 29 -10.72 -0.78 -8.21
C PRO A 29 -9.90 -1.08 -9.47
N GLY A 30 -8.58 -1.11 -9.33
CA GLY A 30 -7.66 -1.25 -10.46
C GLY A 30 -7.52 0.03 -11.30
N ASN A 31 -8.17 1.12 -10.88
CA ASN A 31 -8.01 2.47 -11.40
C ASN A 31 -8.07 2.57 -12.93
N ASN A 32 -9.02 1.88 -13.56
CA ASN A 32 -9.16 1.80 -15.03
C ASN A 32 -7.89 1.33 -15.77
N GLY A 33 -7.07 0.51 -15.12
CA GLY A 33 -5.80 0.01 -15.65
C GLY A 33 -4.62 0.97 -15.51
N TYR A 34 -4.80 2.15 -14.90
CA TYR A 34 -3.67 3.04 -14.63
C TYR A 34 -2.85 2.53 -13.46
N LEU A 35 -1.56 2.29 -13.71
CA LEU A 35 -0.58 1.86 -12.72
C LEU A 35 0.54 2.91 -12.63
N GLY A 36 1.07 3.11 -11.43
CA GLY A 36 2.11 4.10 -11.18
C GLY A 36 2.94 3.77 -9.95
N PHE A 37 4.24 3.97 -10.07
CA PHE A 37 5.20 3.83 -8.99
C PHE A 37 5.81 5.18 -8.65
N TYR A 38 5.94 5.47 -7.36
CA TYR A 38 6.33 6.79 -6.87
C TYR A 38 7.51 6.63 -5.91
N PHE A 39 8.72 6.99 -6.37
CA PHE A 39 9.95 6.91 -5.59
C PHE A 39 10.62 8.29 -5.46
N PRO A 40 10.07 9.20 -4.62
CA PRO A 40 10.68 10.48 -4.24
C PRO A 40 12.16 10.44 -3.87
N ARG A 41 12.62 9.32 -3.32
CA ARG A 41 14.00 9.02 -2.94
C ARG A 41 14.31 7.59 -3.36
N SER A 42 15.61 7.27 -3.44
CA SER A 42 16.05 5.89 -3.71
C SER A 42 15.42 4.90 -2.73
N GLU A 43 14.67 3.95 -3.28
CA GLU A 43 13.87 2.96 -2.56
C GLU A 43 14.74 1.82 -1.99
N ILE A 44 14.29 1.20 -0.89
CA ILE A 44 14.96 0.02 -0.31
C ILE A 44 14.62 -1.22 -1.13
N ILE A 45 13.33 -1.38 -1.46
CA ILE A 45 12.82 -2.52 -2.23
C ILE A 45 11.85 -2.02 -3.30
N PRO A 46 12.22 -2.07 -4.59
CA PRO A 46 13.50 -2.52 -5.14
C PRO A 46 14.66 -1.52 -4.91
N PRO A 47 15.91 -1.99 -4.77
CA PRO A 47 17.06 -1.11 -4.60
C PRO A 47 17.37 -0.34 -5.89
N ASN A 48 18.00 0.83 -5.76
CA ASN A 48 18.50 1.65 -6.86
C ASN A 48 17.43 2.21 -7.82
N ILE A 49 16.17 2.30 -7.40
CA ILE A 49 15.11 2.95 -8.17
C ILE A 49 14.75 4.30 -7.54
N THR A 50 14.70 5.35 -8.36
CA THR A 50 14.24 6.71 -8.00
C THR A 50 13.44 7.27 -9.17
N GLY A 51 12.44 8.10 -8.88
CA GLY A 51 11.57 8.72 -9.89
C GLY A 51 10.14 8.19 -9.86
N GLU A 52 9.33 8.66 -10.80
CA GLU A 52 7.95 8.26 -10.97
C GLU A 52 7.77 7.58 -12.32
N PHE A 53 7.05 6.46 -12.33
CA PHE A 53 6.91 5.61 -13.51
C PHE A 53 5.45 5.24 -13.68
N PHE A 54 4.87 5.58 -14.83
CA PHE A 54 3.46 5.39 -15.10
C PHE A 54 3.22 4.47 -16.28
N PHE A 55 2.17 3.67 -16.14
CA PHE A 55 1.87 2.58 -17.04
C PHE A 55 0.37 2.45 -17.24
N LYS A 56 -0.01 1.95 -18.42
CA LYS A 56 -1.37 1.51 -18.71
C LYS A 56 -1.30 0.22 -19.53
N PRO A 57 -1.55 -0.94 -18.92
CA PRO A 57 -1.67 -2.19 -19.67
C PRO A 57 -2.89 -2.11 -20.58
N ASP A 58 -2.75 -2.59 -21.81
CA ASP A 58 -3.90 -2.79 -22.69
C ASP A 58 -4.68 -4.03 -22.23
N ALA A 59 -6.01 -3.98 -22.32
CA ALA A 59 -6.85 -5.10 -21.94
C ALA A 59 -6.52 -6.34 -22.79
N GLY A 60 -6.02 -7.40 -22.14
CA GLY A 60 -5.65 -8.66 -22.79
C GLY A 60 -4.27 -8.66 -23.47
N ALA A 61 -3.49 -7.59 -23.37
CA ALA A 61 -2.13 -7.55 -23.90
C ALA A 61 -1.09 -8.05 -22.89
N THR A 62 -0.06 -8.73 -23.39
CA THR A 62 1.15 -9.07 -22.62
C THR A 62 2.14 -7.91 -22.53
N SER A 63 1.91 -6.81 -23.24
CA SER A 63 2.74 -5.61 -23.22
C SER A 63 2.12 -4.51 -22.38
N VAL A 64 2.97 -3.76 -21.69
CA VAL A 64 2.57 -2.61 -20.87
C VAL A 64 3.08 -1.33 -21.54
N ALA A 65 2.18 -0.40 -21.86
CA ALA A 65 2.56 0.90 -22.41
C ALA A 65 3.02 1.83 -21.28
N VAL A 66 4.16 2.50 -21.49
CA VAL A 66 4.62 3.60 -20.63
C VAL A 66 3.75 4.82 -20.93
N VAL A 67 3.22 5.44 -19.89
CA VAL A 67 2.43 6.66 -19.98
C VAL A 67 3.30 7.84 -19.57
N PRO A 68 3.50 8.86 -20.41
CA PRO A 68 4.13 10.10 -19.98
C PRO A 68 3.34 10.75 -18.83
N GLU A 69 4.01 11.36 -17.85
CA GLU A 69 3.35 12.01 -16.71
C GLU A 69 2.25 12.99 -17.14
N LEU A 70 2.51 13.80 -18.18
CA LEU A 70 1.54 14.75 -18.76
C LEU A 70 0.26 14.09 -19.31
N ALA A 71 0.32 12.80 -19.66
CA ALA A 71 -0.80 12.01 -20.16
C ALA A 71 -1.45 11.14 -19.07
N PHE A 72 -0.90 11.14 -17.85
CA PHE A 72 -1.47 10.41 -16.72
C PHE A 72 -2.60 11.26 -16.09
N PRO A 73 -3.82 10.72 -15.94
CA PRO A 73 -4.94 11.54 -15.47
C PRO A 73 -4.72 12.01 -14.02
N PRO A 74 -4.81 13.31 -13.70
CA PRO A 74 -4.60 13.83 -12.35
C PRO A 74 -5.46 13.12 -11.27
N PHE A 75 -6.72 12.83 -11.59
CA PHE A 75 -7.64 12.14 -10.68
C PHE A 75 -7.25 10.68 -10.39
N SER A 76 -6.36 10.09 -11.18
CA SER A 76 -5.90 8.70 -11.04
C SER A 76 -4.80 8.57 -9.98
N HIS A 77 -4.02 9.61 -9.71
CA HIS A 77 -2.87 9.52 -8.78
C HIS A 77 -3.26 9.05 -7.36
N PRO A 78 -4.33 9.56 -6.71
CA PRO A 78 -4.67 9.17 -5.34
C PRO A 78 -4.95 7.68 -5.14
N ARG A 79 -5.63 7.01 -6.08
CA ARG A 79 -5.83 5.55 -6.01
C ARG A 79 -4.58 4.80 -6.43
N THR A 80 -3.90 5.26 -7.49
CA THR A 80 -2.70 4.62 -8.01
C THR A 80 -1.61 4.46 -6.94
N ILE A 81 -1.31 5.51 -6.17
CA ILE A 81 -0.29 5.45 -5.12
C ILE A 81 -0.60 4.41 -4.04
N LEU A 82 -1.87 4.30 -3.64
CA LEU A 82 -2.28 3.34 -2.61
C LEU A 82 -2.24 1.92 -3.16
N GLU A 83 -2.88 1.68 -4.31
CA GLU A 83 -2.93 0.34 -4.90
C GLU A 83 -1.52 -0.17 -5.23
N SER A 84 -0.63 0.66 -5.78
CA SER A 84 0.72 0.21 -6.15
C SER A 84 1.57 -0.16 -4.92
N GLN A 85 1.48 0.61 -3.84
CA GLN A 85 2.18 0.30 -2.59
C GLN A 85 1.65 -0.98 -1.92
N ILE A 86 0.33 -1.17 -1.92
CA ILE A 86 -0.30 -2.35 -1.31
C ILE A 86 -0.06 -3.60 -2.18
N LEU A 87 -0.09 -3.46 -3.50
CA LEU A 87 0.23 -4.53 -4.44
C LEU A 87 1.69 -4.96 -4.33
N SER A 88 2.62 -4.01 -4.19
CA SER A 88 4.04 -4.30 -3.93
C SER A 88 4.22 -5.11 -2.65
N ASN A 89 3.48 -4.78 -1.58
CA ASN A 89 3.45 -5.59 -0.36
C ASN A 89 2.92 -7.00 -0.63
N LYS A 90 1.76 -7.13 -1.29
CA LYS A 90 1.13 -8.42 -1.58
C LYS A 90 2.07 -9.36 -2.35
N LEU A 91 2.69 -8.85 -3.42
CA LEU A 91 3.61 -9.61 -4.27
C LEU A 91 4.84 -10.12 -3.51
N ARG A 92 5.30 -9.38 -2.50
CA ARG A 92 6.52 -9.74 -1.74
C ARG A 92 6.24 -10.57 -0.51
N VAL A 93 5.04 -10.45 0.06
CA VAL A 93 4.63 -11.33 1.16
C VAL A 93 4.56 -12.78 0.68
N THR A 94 4.08 -13.03 -0.55
CA THR A 94 4.05 -14.38 -1.13
C THR A 94 5.44 -15.01 -1.26
N ASP A 95 6.48 -14.20 -1.45
CA ASP A 95 7.87 -14.68 -1.53
C ASP A 95 8.48 -15.00 -0.14
N ILE A 96 7.88 -14.49 0.94
CA ILE A 96 8.36 -14.69 2.32
C ILE A 96 7.65 -15.86 3.00
N VAL A 97 6.41 -16.13 2.61
CA VAL A 97 5.60 -17.20 3.18
C VAL A 97 6.15 -18.56 2.72
N PRO A 98 6.40 -19.52 3.63
CA PRO A 98 6.93 -20.84 3.26
C PRO A 98 6.03 -21.57 2.24
N PRO A 99 6.61 -22.35 1.31
CA PRO A 99 5.83 -23.20 0.42
C PRO A 99 4.90 -24.13 1.21
N GLY A 100 3.62 -24.17 0.82
CA GLY A 100 2.61 -25.00 1.49
C GLY A 100 2.02 -24.42 2.77
N ALA A 101 2.43 -23.21 3.20
CA ALA A 101 1.76 -22.51 4.28
C ALA A 101 0.29 -22.17 3.89
N PRO A 102 -0.62 -22.09 4.87
CA PRO A 102 -2.00 -21.69 4.60
C PRO A 102 -2.05 -20.26 4.02
N PRO A 103 -3.09 -19.95 3.21
CA PRO A 103 -3.31 -18.59 2.70
C PRO A 103 -3.38 -17.55 3.81
N LEU A 104 -3.04 -16.29 3.50
CA LEU A 104 -3.13 -15.17 4.43
C LEU A 104 -4.58 -15.00 4.94
N GLN A 105 -4.79 -15.29 6.24
CA GLN A 105 -6.13 -15.30 6.84
C GLN A 105 -6.57 -13.94 7.39
N ARG A 106 -5.62 -13.07 7.74
CA ARG A 106 -5.87 -11.82 8.45
C ARG A 106 -4.79 -10.80 8.13
N LEU A 107 -5.20 -9.54 7.99
CA LEU A 107 -4.32 -8.39 8.02
C LEU A 107 -4.58 -7.58 9.27
N VAL A 108 -3.52 -7.19 9.98
CA VAL A 108 -3.61 -6.26 11.11
C VAL A 108 -2.99 -4.94 10.68
N LEU A 109 -3.79 -3.87 10.65
CA LEU A 109 -3.30 -2.54 10.36
C LEU A 109 -2.94 -1.80 11.64
N ALA A 110 -1.74 -1.24 11.66
CA ALA A 110 -1.24 -0.39 12.73
C ALA A 110 -1.15 1.07 12.29
N GLU A 111 -0.96 1.97 13.26
CA GLU A 111 -0.61 3.38 13.07
C GLU A 111 -1.51 4.13 12.04
N GLY A 112 -0.93 4.95 11.16
CA GLY A 112 -1.67 5.83 10.24
C GLY A 112 -2.61 5.10 9.27
N ALA A 113 -2.35 3.84 8.94
CA ALA A 113 -3.26 3.04 8.13
C ALA A 113 -4.53 2.64 8.90
N SER A 114 -4.41 2.47 10.22
CA SER A 114 -5.54 2.07 11.09
C SER A 114 -6.58 3.18 11.30
N SER A 115 -6.24 4.45 11.11
CA SER A 115 -7.18 5.57 11.30
C SER A 115 -7.93 5.97 10.02
N ASN A 116 -7.50 5.50 8.84
CA ASN A 116 -8.08 5.87 7.56
C ASN A 116 -8.90 4.72 6.96
N THR A 117 -10.22 4.84 6.97
CA THR A 117 -11.14 3.82 6.45
C THR A 117 -10.99 3.55 4.96
N VAL A 118 -10.52 4.53 4.18
CA VAL A 118 -10.25 4.34 2.75
C VAL A 118 -9.02 3.46 2.55
N ILE A 119 -7.96 3.65 3.34
CA ILE A 119 -6.77 2.78 3.30
C ILE A 119 -7.15 1.36 3.73
N GLN A 120 -7.92 1.21 4.81
CA GLN A 120 -8.41 -0.09 5.26
C GLN A 120 -9.16 -0.84 4.16
N TRP A 121 -10.06 -0.14 3.46
CA TRP A 121 -10.84 -0.71 2.36
C TRP A 121 -9.96 -1.13 1.18
N VAL A 122 -9.06 -0.26 0.70
CA VAL A 122 -8.16 -0.61 -0.42
C VAL A 122 -7.23 -1.76 -0.04
N VAL A 123 -6.74 -1.82 1.20
CA VAL A 123 -5.93 -2.95 1.69
C VAL A 123 -6.73 -4.25 1.64
N ALA A 124 -7.97 -4.25 2.13
CA ALA A 124 -8.85 -5.41 2.11
C ALA A 124 -9.11 -5.89 0.67
N ASP A 125 -9.43 -4.96 -0.23
CA ASP A 125 -9.71 -5.25 -1.64
C ASP A 125 -8.48 -5.84 -2.36
N VAL A 126 -7.31 -5.21 -2.21
CA VAL A 126 -6.08 -5.66 -2.90
C VAL A 126 -5.64 -7.02 -2.38
N PHE A 127 -5.68 -7.27 -1.06
CA PHE A 127 -5.29 -8.57 -0.52
C PHE A 127 -6.37 -9.64 -0.65
N GLY A 128 -7.65 -9.26 -0.75
CA GLY A 128 -8.78 -10.19 -0.78
C GLY A 128 -9.00 -10.88 0.57
N THR A 129 -8.74 -10.19 1.68
CA THR A 129 -8.84 -10.76 3.04
C THR A 129 -9.28 -9.69 4.06
N SER A 130 -9.76 -10.15 5.21
CA SER A 130 -10.27 -9.27 6.26
C SER A 130 -9.16 -8.47 6.94
N VAL A 131 -9.44 -7.17 7.11
CA VAL A 131 -8.58 -6.22 7.82
C VAL A 131 -9.07 -6.04 9.25
N TYR A 132 -8.14 -6.10 10.19
CA TYR A 132 -8.37 -5.92 11.61
C TYR A 132 -7.55 -4.75 12.10
N ILE A 133 -8.13 -4.02 13.05
CA ILE A 133 -7.48 -2.92 13.74
C ILE A 133 -7.36 -3.34 15.19
N GLU A 134 -6.19 -3.13 15.80
CA GLU A 134 -6.06 -3.34 17.23
C GLU A 134 -6.98 -2.39 18.01
N GLU A 135 -7.81 -2.95 18.87
CA GLU A 135 -8.70 -2.19 19.74
C GLU A 135 -7.90 -1.56 20.89
N ARG A 136 -7.65 -0.25 20.78
CA ARG A 136 -6.83 0.52 21.72
C ARG A 136 -7.58 0.84 23.02
N LYS A 137 -7.81 -0.15 23.88
CA LYS A 137 -8.49 0.09 25.18
C LYS A 137 -7.63 0.85 26.19
N THR A 138 -6.32 0.93 26.01
CA THR A 138 -5.37 1.49 26.99
C THR A 138 -4.62 2.75 26.51
N GLY A 139 -4.91 3.27 25.32
CA GLY A 139 -4.34 4.54 24.85
C GLY A 139 -2.83 4.57 24.56
N THR A 140 -2.09 3.47 24.80
CA THR A 140 -0.66 3.40 24.53
C THR A 140 -0.38 2.83 23.14
N GLN A 141 0.50 3.50 22.38
CA GLN A 141 0.96 3.05 21.05
C GLN A 141 2.12 2.03 21.15
N GLU A 142 2.42 1.56 22.36
CA GLU A 142 3.65 0.86 22.71
C GLU A 142 3.55 -0.65 22.48
N VAL A 143 3.27 -1.08 21.24
CA VAL A 143 3.15 -2.50 20.88
C VAL A 143 4.41 -3.29 21.19
N ALA A 144 5.59 -2.68 21.05
CA ALA A 144 6.87 -3.30 21.38
C ALA A 144 7.02 -3.56 22.89
N ALA A 145 6.68 -2.56 23.72
CA ALA A 145 6.74 -2.69 25.18
C ALA A 145 5.73 -3.73 25.68
N PHE A 146 4.51 -3.72 25.13
CA PHE A 146 3.48 -4.72 25.45
C PHE A 146 3.93 -6.14 25.07
N GLY A 147 4.51 -6.31 23.88
CA GLY A 147 5.12 -7.58 23.46
C GLY A 147 6.22 -8.05 24.41
N GLY A 148 7.10 -7.14 24.84
CA GLY A 148 8.14 -7.44 25.84
C GLY A 148 7.57 -7.87 27.19
N ALA A 149 6.54 -7.18 27.69
CA ALA A 149 5.86 -7.55 28.93
C ALA A 149 5.15 -8.92 28.82
N LEU A 150 4.53 -9.21 27.67
CA LEU A 150 3.94 -10.52 27.42
C LEU A 150 5.01 -11.62 27.41
N LEU A 151 6.16 -11.40 26.76
CA LEU A 151 7.26 -12.36 26.78
C LEU A 151 7.76 -12.62 28.21
N ALA A 152 7.94 -11.57 29.01
CA ALA A 152 8.34 -11.70 30.42
C ALA A 152 7.32 -12.47 31.27
N ARG A 153 6.02 -12.37 30.97
CA ARG A 153 4.97 -13.13 31.66
C ARG A 153 4.99 -14.64 31.33
N HIS A 154 5.48 -15.02 30.16
CA HIS A 154 5.53 -16.43 29.72
C HIS A 154 6.90 -17.10 29.95
N ALA A 155 7.88 -16.36 30.50
CA ALA A 155 9.18 -16.87 30.93
C ALA A 155 9.10 -17.39 32.37
#